data_AF-A0A259K3Q8-F1
#
_entry.id   AF-A0A259K3Q8-F1
#
_cell.length_a   1.000
_cell.length_b   1.000
_cell.length_c   1.000
_cell.angle_alpha   90.00
_cell.angle_beta   90.00
_cell.angle_gamma   90.00
#
_symmetry.space_group_name_H-M   'P 1'
#
loop_
_entity.id
_entity.type
_entity.pdbx_description
1 polymer ?
#
loop_
_entity_poly.entity_id
_entity_poly.type
_entity_poly.pdbx_seq_one_letter_code
_entity_poly.pdbx_strand_id
1 'polypeptide(L)'
;MKNSFLIPAAILSLGLAACDGPREEAAEETGEQMVENADAQAEAMEEAGQITDAQEDAMVDNAEEQADAMEENAEEVDEATGQ
;
A
#
# COMPACT_ATOMS: atom_id res chain seq x y z
N MET A 1 -3.77 -20.11 1.20
CA MET A 1 -3.12 -20.70 0.00
C MET A 1 -2.13 -19.66 -0.49
N LYS A 2 -0.86 -20.04 -0.73
CA LYS A 2 0.20 -19.08 -1.10
C LYS A 2 0.05 -18.70 -2.57
N ASN A 3 -0.50 -17.52 -2.84
CA ASN A 3 -0.69 -17.01 -4.17
C ASN A 3 0.41 -15.98 -4.47
N SER A 4 1.52 -16.46 -5.05
CA SER A 4 2.54 -15.58 -5.65
C SER A 4 1.89 -14.78 -6.79
N PHE A 5 1.71 -13.48 -6.57
CA PHE A 5 1.45 -12.54 -7.65
C PHE A 5 2.80 -12.06 -8.21
N LEU A 6 3.05 -12.40 -9.47
CA LEU A 6 4.14 -11.85 -10.28
C LEU A 6 3.55 -10.70 -11.10
N ILE A 7 3.84 -9.46 -10.74
CA ILE A 7 3.50 -8.29 -11.56
C ILE A 7 4.66 -8.02 -12.52
N PRO A 8 4.46 -8.07 -13.85
CA PRO A 8 5.46 -7.65 -14.81
C PRO A 8 5.35 -6.13 -15.00
N ALA A 9 6.04 -5.34 -14.20
CA ALA A 9 6.21 -3.90 -14.46
C ALA A 9 7.30 -3.69 -15.53
N ALA A 10 6.91 -3.85 -16.80
CA ALA A 10 7.79 -3.56 -17.93
C ALA A 10 7.07 -2.74 -19.00
N ILE A 11 7.57 -1.52 -19.18
CA ILE A 11 7.48 -0.65 -20.38
C ILE A 11 6.19 0.18 -20.51
N LEU A 12 6.24 1.40 -19.97
CA LEU A 12 5.43 2.55 -20.37
C LEU A 12 6.26 3.85 -20.46
N SER A 13 7.48 3.72 -21.00
CA SER A 13 8.40 4.82 -21.28
C SER A 13 7.89 5.70 -22.41
N LEU A 14 7.27 6.83 -22.05
CA LEU A 14 7.34 8.19 -22.65
C LEU A 14 6.08 9.04 -22.34
N GLY A 15 5.12 8.52 -21.56
CA GLY A 15 3.96 9.28 -21.09
C GLY A 15 3.49 8.98 -19.66
N LEU A 16 4.16 8.07 -18.92
CA LEU A 16 3.79 7.70 -17.54
C LEU A 16 4.65 8.31 -16.44
N ALA A 17 5.71 9.05 -16.76
CA ALA A 17 6.51 9.74 -15.74
C ALA A 17 5.83 11.02 -15.19
N ALA A 18 4.50 11.11 -15.32
CA ALA A 18 3.66 12.21 -14.86
C ALA A 18 2.34 11.68 -14.25
N CYS A 19 2.27 10.38 -13.98
CA CYS A 19 1.20 9.73 -13.23
C CYS A 19 1.77 8.95 -12.04
N ASP A 20 3.03 9.21 -11.69
CA ASP A 20 3.70 8.58 -10.55
C ASP A 20 4.78 9.59 -10.10
N GLY A 21 4.30 10.62 -9.43
CA GLY A 21 5.14 11.73 -9.01
C GLY A 21 6.07 11.30 -7.85
N PRO A 22 7.19 12.02 -7.60
CA PRO A 22 8.14 11.61 -6.56
C PRO A 22 7.56 11.67 -5.13
N ARG A 23 6.41 12.31 -4.91
CA ARG A 23 5.70 12.27 -3.63
C ARG A 23 4.72 11.11 -3.58
N GLU A 24 4.02 10.82 -4.68
CA GLU A 24 3.17 9.64 -4.84
C GLU A 24 3.96 8.37 -4.56
N GLU A 25 5.08 8.13 -5.26
CA GLU A 25 5.86 6.90 -5.08
C GLU A 25 6.51 6.80 -3.67
N ALA A 26 6.87 7.94 -3.06
CA ALA A 26 7.35 7.95 -1.68
C ALA A 26 6.23 7.68 -0.65
N ALA A 27 5.00 8.08 -0.98
CA ALA A 27 3.82 7.80 -0.19
C ALA A 27 3.40 6.33 -0.33
N GLU A 28 3.43 5.77 -1.54
CA GLU A 28 3.22 4.35 -1.82
C GLU A 28 4.22 3.50 -1.01
N GLU A 29 5.54 3.74 -1.11
CA GLU A 29 6.56 2.98 -0.36
C GLU A 29 6.33 3.05 1.17
N THR A 30 5.89 4.20 1.67
CA THR A 30 5.57 4.37 3.10
C THR A 30 4.28 3.64 3.48
N GLY A 31 3.26 3.71 2.63
CA GLY A 31 1.97 3.05 2.78
C GLY A 31 2.12 1.53 2.77
N GLU A 32 2.81 0.98 1.77
CA GLU A 32 3.14 -0.44 1.67
C GLU A 32 3.85 -0.92 2.93
N GLN A 33 4.89 -0.21 3.37
CA GLN A 33 5.61 -0.60 4.59
C GLN A 33 4.73 -0.51 5.84
N MET A 34 3.75 0.39 5.89
CA MET A 34 2.79 0.45 6.98
C MET A 34 1.85 -0.78 6.96
N VAL A 35 1.33 -1.15 5.80
CA VAL A 35 0.47 -2.33 5.62
C VAL A 35 1.24 -3.61 5.98
N GLU A 36 2.46 -3.79 5.47
CA GLU A 36 3.31 -4.95 5.79
C GLU A 36 3.55 -5.09 7.30
N ASN A 37 3.78 -3.98 8.01
CA ASN A 37 3.98 -4.00 9.46
C ASN A 37 2.68 -4.32 10.22
N ALA A 38 1.54 -3.83 9.73
CA ALA A 38 0.23 -4.11 10.31
C ALA A 38 -0.15 -5.58 10.12
N ASP A 39 0.04 -6.11 8.93
CA ASP A 39 -0.16 -7.51 8.56
C ASP A 39 0.71 -8.44 9.42
N ALA A 40 2.02 -8.22 9.46
CA ALA A 40 2.92 -9.02 10.29
C ALA A 40 2.57 -8.99 11.79
N GLN A 41 2.03 -7.87 12.28
CA GLN A 41 1.56 -7.78 13.66
C GLN A 41 0.23 -8.53 13.85
N ALA A 42 -0.70 -8.40 12.90
CA ALA A 42 -2.01 -9.03 12.95
C ALA A 42 -1.90 -10.56 12.84
N GLU A 43 -1.09 -11.08 11.90
CA GLU A 43 -0.79 -12.51 11.76
C GLU A 43 -0.20 -13.06 13.06
N ALA A 44 0.74 -12.35 13.70
CA ALA A 44 1.31 -12.78 14.98
C ALA A 44 0.27 -12.82 16.11
N MET A 45 -0.74 -11.96 16.08
CA MET A 45 -1.84 -11.97 17.05
C MET A 45 -2.87 -13.06 16.76
N GLU A 46 -3.15 -13.37 15.49
CA GLU A 46 -4.00 -14.50 15.08
C GLU A 46 -3.34 -15.81 15.51
N GLU A 47 -2.05 -15.99 15.21
CA GLU A 47 -1.32 -17.22 15.57
C GLU A 47 -1.26 -17.41 17.09
N ALA A 48 -1.20 -16.31 17.85
CA ALA A 48 -1.26 -16.31 19.31
C ALA A 48 -2.68 -16.56 19.87
N GLY A 49 -3.69 -16.64 19.01
CA GLY A 49 -5.11 -16.82 19.35
C GLY A 49 -5.73 -15.60 20.03
N GLN A 50 -5.15 -14.42 19.85
CA GLN A 50 -5.61 -13.16 20.47
C GLN A 50 -6.71 -12.48 19.64
N ILE A 51 -6.68 -12.67 18.33
CA ILE A 51 -7.68 -12.19 17.38
C ILE A 51 -8.13 -13.34 16.48
N THR A 52 -9.27 -13.18 15.81
CA THR A 52 -9.72 -14.09 14.74
C THR A 52 -9.24 -13.62 13.38
N ASP A 53 -9.24 -14.50 12.38
CA ASP A 53 -8.98 -14.16 10.96
C ASP A 53 -9.77 -12.92 10.51
N ALA A 54 -11.07 -12.84 10.83
CA ALA A 54 -11.90 -11.69 10.43
C ALA A 54 -11.52 -10.37 11.13
N GLN A 55 -10.77 -10.43 12.22
CA GLN A 55 -10.23 -9.26 12.91
C GLN A 55 -8.84 -8.90 12.40
N GLU A 56 -8.03 -9.89 12.02
CA GLU A 56 -6.79 -9.69 11.27
C GLU A 56 -7.09 -8.98 9.95
N ASP A 57 -8.01 -9.52 9.14
CA ASP A 57 -8.47 -8.91 7.88
C ASP A 57 -8.88 -7.45 8.09
N ALA A 58 -9.73 -7.18 9.09
CA ALA A 58 -10.19 -5.82 9.37
C ALA A 58 -9.07 -4.86 9.84
N MET A 59 -8.00 -5.38 10.44
CA MET A 59 -6.84 -4.58 10.82
C MET A 59 -5.97 -4.25 9.61
N VAL A 60 -5.76 -5.22 8.71
CA VAL A 60 -5.03 -5.02 7.45
C VAL A 60 -5.80 -4.09 6.54
N ASP A 61 -7.10 -4.31 6.33
CA ASP A 61 -7.99 -3.44 5.55
C ASP A 61 -7.91 -1.98 6.03
N ASN A 62 -7.88 -1.75 7.35
CA ASN A 62 -7.78 -0.39 7.88
C ASN A 62 -6.39 0.23 7.69
N ALA A 63 -5.33 -0.58 7.60
CA ALA A 63 -4.01 -0.10 7.22
C ALA A 63 -3.96 0.23 5.72
N GLU A 64 -4.54 -0.60 4.87
CA GLU A 64 -4.68 -0.35 3.43
C GLU A 64 -5.46 0.96 3.18
N GLU A 65 -6.62 1.16 3.83
CA GLU A 65 -7.39 2.41 3.71
C GLU A 65 -6.58 3.67 4.09
N GLN A 66 -5.64 3.54 5.04
CA GLN A 66 -4.77 4.64 5.43
C GLN A 66 -3.61 4.86 4.44
N ALA A 67 -3.09 3.78 3.86
CA ALA A 67 -2.05 3.82 2.83
C ALA A 67 -2.63 4.46 1.55
N ASP A 68 -3.79 3.99 1.11
CA ASP A 68 -4.53 4.53 -0.05
C ASP A 68 -4.80 6.02 0.12
N ALA A 69 -5.30 6.43 1.30
CA ALA A 69 -5.52 7.85 1.57
C ALA A 69 -4.22 8.66 1.53
N MET A 70 -3.09 8.10 1.92
CA MET A 70 -1.79 8.78 1.86
C MET A 70 -1.31 8.93 0.42
N GLU A 71 -1.45 7.89 -0.39
CA GLU A 71 -1.15 7.88 -1.83
C GLU A 71 -2.01 8.90 -2.58
N GLU A 72 -3.34 8.85 -2.43
CA GLU A 72 -4.26 9.79 -3.08
C GLU A 72 -3.93 11.25 -2.74
N ASN A 73 -3.60 11.55 -1.47
CA ASN A 73 -3.19 12.91 -1.08
C ASN A 73 -1.86 13.33 -1.72
N ALA A 74 -0.94 12.39 -1.94
CA ALA A 74 0.35 12.65 -2.56
C ALA A 74 0.22 12.84 -4.08
N GLU A 75 -0.63 12.02 -4.74
CA GLU A 75 -1.02 12.14 -6.14
C GLU A 75 -1.65 13.53 -6.40
N GLU A 76 -2.66 13.93 -5.62
CA GLU A 76 -3.31 15.26 -5.76
C GLU A 76 -2.28 16.40 -5.70
N VAL A 77 -1.27 16.23 -4.84
CA VAL A 77 -0.23 17.22 -4.61
C VAL A 77 0.81 17.23 -5.74
N ASP A 78 1.18 16.09 -6.29
CA ASP A 78 2.04 16.01 -7.47
C ASP A 78 1.32 16.57 -8.71
N GLU A 79 0.08 16.17 -8.96
CA GLU A 79 -0.79 16.73 -10.01
C GLU A 79 -0.89 18.27 -9.91
N ALA A 80 -1.14 18.80 -8.71
CA ALA A 80 -1.25 20.25 -8.50
C ALA A 80 0.05 21.02 -8.79
N THR A 81 1.19 20.34 -8.69
CA THR A 81 2.51 20.92 -8.95
C THR A 81 3.08 20.56 -10.32
N GLY A 82 2.37 19.74 -11.10
CA GLY A 82 2.80 19.26 -12.41
C GLY A 82 4.06 18.40 -12.33
N GLN A 83 4.18 17.61 -11.27
CA GLN A 83 5.22 16.59 -11.11
C GLN A 83 4.71 15.23 -11.54
#